data_AF-A0A6L2PV79-F1
#
_entry.id   AF-A0A6L2PV79-F1
#
_cell.length_a   1.000
_cell.length_b   1.000
_cell.length_c   1.000
_cell.angle_alpha   90.00
_cell.angle_beta   90.00
_cell.angle_gamma   90.00
#
_symmetry.space_group_name_H-M   'P 1'
#
loop_
_entity.id
_entity.type
_entity.pdbx_description
1 polymer ?
#
loop_
_entity_poly.entity_id
_entity_poly.type
_entity_poly.pdbx_seq_one_letter_code
_entity_poly.pdbx_strand_id
1 'polypeptide(L)'
;MENCQPSGSFKSRGIGKLARKLKEGGCQQLVSSSCGNSGVAAVCASQAIGIPCTVYVTEGVQPACLDLIRDNGAQVKIVGSSYNITEETALKEAEKPGCGFLSPYNHPEVWAGNSTLVDELKIQLPSKPSTIVLSVGGGGLLLGVMKGLERVGWQDVPVVAMETFGAHCFNLSVKATKIVSLDTITR
;
A
#
# COMPACT_ATOMS: atom_id res chain seq x y z
N MET A 1 -6.44 4.97 15.31
CA MET A 1 -6.25 3.49 15.34
C MET A 1 -6.41 2.95 13.93
N GLU A 2 -5.31 2.56 13.27
CA GLU A 2 -5.32 2.23 11.83
C GLU A 2 -5.93 0.85 11.50
N ASN A 3 -6.01 -0.05 12.48
CA ASN A 3 -6.70 -1.34 12.36
C ASN A 3 -8.23 -1.21 12.24
N CYS A 4 -8.78 -0.02 12.51
CA CYS A 4 -10.21 0.27 12.39
C CYS A 4 -10.60 0.94 11.07
N GLN A 5 -9.64 1.12 10.15
CA GLN A 5 -9.91 1.66 8.82
C GLN A 5 -10.83 0.70 8.03
N PRO A 6 -11.56 1.16 6.99
CA PRO A 6 -12.50 0.33 6.24
C PRO A 6 -11.91 -0.99 5.71
N SER A 7 -10.66 -0.96 5.26
CA SER A 7 -9.94 -2.15 4.79
C SER A 7 -9.20 -2.92 5.89
N GLY A 8 -9.44 -2.62 7.17
CA GLY A 8 -8.76 -3.20 8.33
C GLY A 8 -7.31 -2.74 8.54
N SER A 9 -6.81 -1.76 7.77
CA SER A 9 -5.44 -1.24 7.91
C SER A 9 -5.26 0.16 7.32
N PHE A 10 -4.11 0.78 7.59
CA PHE A 10 -3.75 2.10 7.05
C PHE A 10 -3.76 2.20 5.51
N LYS A 11 -3.73 1.05 4.81
CA LYS A 11 -3.72 1.00 3.34
C LYS A 11 -4.90 1.73 2.70
N SER A 12 -6.04 1.82 3.40
CA SER A 12 -7.20 2.61 2.99
C SER A 12 -6.83 4.08 2.68
N ARG A 13 -5.87 4.67 3.38
CA ARG A 13 -5.46 6.07 3.18
C ARG A 13 -4.80 6.28 1.83
N GLY A 14 -3.65 5.64 1.63
CA GLY A 14 -2.84 5.79 0.43
C GLY A 14 -3.53 5.25 -0.83
N ILE A 15 -4.07 4.03 -0.75
CA ILE A 15 -4.72 3.39 -1.90
C ILE A 15 -6.03 4.09 -2.23
N GLY A 16 -6.82 4.51 -1.22
CA GLY A 16 -8.04 5.28 -1.45
C GLY A 16 -7.77 6.61 -2.15
N LYS A 17 -6.71 7.34 -1.75
CA LYS A 17 -6.31 8.58 -2.42
C LYS A 17 -5.88 8.34 -3.87
N LEU A 18 -5.05 7.33 -4.12
CA LEU A 18 -4.63 6.97 -5.48
C LEU A 18 -5.83 6.57 -6.35
N ALA A 19 -6.74 5.74 -5.83
CA ALA A 19 -7.92 5.31 -6.57
C ALA A 19 -8.82 6.50 -6.96
N ARG A 20 -9.02 7.46 -6.04
CA ARG A 20 -9.72 8.71 -6.35
C ARG A 20 -9.02 9.50 -7.45
N LYS A 21 -7.69 9.66 -7.36
CA LYS A 21 -6.91 10.38 -8.37
C LYS A 21 -7.01 9.73 -9.76
N LEU A 22 -6.98 8.40 -9.81
CA LEU A 22 -7.15 7.65 -11.06
C LEU A 22 -8.56 7.84 -11.63
N LYS A 23 -9.61 7.82 -10.80
CA LYS A 23 -10.98 8.12 -11.23
C LYS A 23 -11.11 9.52 -11.82
N GLU A 24 -10.56 10.53 -11.15
CA GLU A 24 -10.52 11.91 -11.64
C GLU A 24 -9.79 12.02 -12.99
N GLY A 25 -8.82 11.14 -13.24
CA GLY A 25 -8.11 11.00 -14.51
C GLY A 25 -8.85 10.17 -15.58
N GLY A 26 -10.10 9.76 -15.34
CA GLY A 26 -10.89 8.99 -16.31
C GLY A 26 -10.61 7.49 -16.34
N CYS A 27 -9.96 6.94 -15.31
CA CYS A 27 -9.78 5.50 -15.16
C CYS A 27 -11.14 4.79 -15.07
N GLN A 28 -11.28 3.66 -15.77
CA GLN A 28 -12.47 2.82 -15.85
C GLN A 28 -12.22 1.41 -15.31
N GLN A 29 -10.96 1.01 -15.08
CA GLN A 29 -10.59 -0.29 -14.52
C GLN A 29 -9.39 -0.15 -13.60
N LEU A 30 -9.53 -0.58 -12.34
CA LEU A 30 -8.42 -0.63 -11.39
C LEU A 30 -7.71 -1.98 -11.44
N VAL A 31 -6.40 -1.97 -11.26
CA VAL A 31 -5.56 -3.16 -11.23
C VAL A 31 -4.72 -3.17 -9.95
N SER A 32 -4.67 -4.31 -9.25
CA SER A 32 -3.82 -4.53 -8.08
C SER A 32 -3.05 -5.86 -8.20
N SER A 33 -1.91 -6.00 -7.52
CA SER A 33 -1.01 -7.16 -7.61
C SER A 33 -0.89 -7.97 -6.31
N SER A 34 -1.78 -7.75 -5.34
CA SER A 34 -1.68 -8.39 -4.02
C SER A 34 -3.04 -8.72 -3.45
N CYS A 35 -3.15 -9.88 -2.78
CA CYS A 35 -4.34 -10.26 -2.01
C CYS A 35 -4.25 -9.96 -0.51
N GLY A 36 -3.16 -9.32 -0.05
CA GLY A 36 -3.02 -8.91 1.35
C GLY A 36 -3.77 -7.62 1.65
N ASN A 37 -3.34 -6.89 2.69
CA ASN A 37 -3.93 -5.61 3.09
C ASN A 37 -4.07 -4.59 1.94
N SER A 38 -3.11 -4.57 1.00
CA SER A 38 -3.19 -3.71 -0.18
C SER A 38 -4.31 -4.12 -1.14
N GLY A 39 -4.53 -5.42 -1.33
CA GLY A 39 -5.63 -5.95 -2.13
C GLY A 39 -6.98 -5.61 -1.54
N VAL A 40 -7.16 -5.87 -0.24
CA VAL A 40 -8.40 -5.52 0.47
C VAL A 40 -8.69 -4.02 0.36
N ALA A 41 -7.67 -3.17 0.57
CA ALA A 41 -7.83 -1.73 0.41
C ALA A 41 -8.15 -1.31 -1.04
N ALA A 42 -7.59 -1.99 -2.04
CA ALA A 42 -7.90 -1.75 -3.44
C ALA A 42 -9.38 -2.06 -3.73
N VAL A 43 -9.90 -3.18 -3.24
CA VAL A 43 -11.30 -3.54 -3.43
C VAL A 43 -12.24 -2.60 -2.68
N CYS A 44 -11.94 -2.27 -1.42
CA CYS A 44 -12.74 -1.29 -0.68
C CYS A 44 -12.77 0.07 -1.40
N ALA A 45 -11.63 0.52 -1.93
CA ALA A 45 -11.55 1.76 -2.70
C ALA A 45 -12.32 1.68 -4.03
N SER A 46 -12.25 0.54 -4.72
CA SER A 46 -12.93 0.32 -6.00
C SER A 46 -14.45 0.39 -5.84
N GLN A 47 -14.97 -0.25 -4.79
CA GLN A 47 -16.39 -0.16 -4.41
C GLN A 47 -16.78 1.27 -4.08
N ALA A 48 -16.01 1.96 -3.24
CA ALA A 48 -16.33 3.32 -2.78
C ALA A 48 -16.41 4.33 -3.93
N ILE A 49 -15.64 4.12 -5.00
CA ILE A 49 -15.63 5.02 -6.16
C ILE A 49 -16.37 4.47 -7.38
N GLY A 50 -16.94 3.27 -7.30
CA GLY A 50 -17.72 2.66 -8.39
C GLY A 50 -16.92 2.32 -9.64
N ILE A 51 -15.64 1.97 -9.49
CA ILE A 51 -14.79 1.48 -10.60
C ILE A 51 -14.49 0.00 -10.35
N PRO A 52 -14.66 -0.90 -11.33
CA PRO A 52 -14.29 -2.31 -11.16
C PRO A 52 -12.79 -2.50 -10.90
N CYS A 53 -12.44 -3.52 -10.13
CA CYS A 53 -11.05 -3.85 -9.81
C CYS A 53 -10.73 -5.31 -10.18
N THR A 54 -9.57 -5.52 -10.78
CA THR A 54 -8.96 -6.84 -10.97
C THR A 54 -7.73 -6.97 -10.09
N VAL A 55 -7.72 -7.98 -9.24
CA VAL A 55 -6.59 -8.32 -8.37
C VAL A 55 -5.84 -9.50 -8.96
N TYR A 56 -4.59 -9.27 -9.31
CA TYR A 56 -3.64 -10.28 -9.77
C TYR A 56 -2.96 -10.88 -8.53
N VAL A 57 -2.88 -12.21 -8.47
CA VAL A 57 -2.33 -12.96 -7.33
C VAL A 57 -1.45 -14.10 -7.83
N THR A 58 -0.50 -14.56 -7.02
CA THR A 58 0.35 -15.72 -7.36
C THR A 58 -0.42 -17.03 -7.28
N GLU A 59 0.10 -18.07 -7.93
CA GLU A 59 -0.27 -19.45 -7.62
C GLU A 59 -0.05 -19.76 -6.12
N GLY A 60 -0.85 -20.67 -5.56
CA GLY A 60 -0.73 -21.11 -4.16
C GLY A 60 -1.23 -20.10 -3.11
N VAL A 61 -1.87 -19.01 -3.53
CA VAL A 61 -2.51 -18.08 -2.60
C VAL A 61 -3.62 -18.77 -1.81
N GLN A 62 -3.77 -18.41 -0.53
CA GLN A 62 -4.74 -19.06 0.34
C GLN A 62 -6.18 -18.81 -0.15
N PRO A 63 -7.07 -19.82 -0.16
CA PRO A 63 -8.45 -19.67 -0.59
C PRO A 63 -9.19 -18.51 0.10
N ALA A 64 -8.99 -18.36 1.42
CA ALA A 64 -9.59 -17.28 2.19
C ALA A 64 -9.26 -15.87 1.66
N CYS A 65 -8.07 -15.67 1.08
CA CYS A 65 -7.71 -14.39 0.45
C CYS A 65 -8.45 -14.17 -0.88
N LEU A 66 -8.67 -15.24 -1.66
CA LEU A 66 -9.44 -15.18 -2.91
C LEU A 66 -10.90 -14.86 -2.63
N ASP A 67 -11.47 -15.54 -1.64
CA ASP A 67 -12.87 -15.39 -1.25
C ASP A 67 -13.12 -13.97 -0.76
N LEU A 68 -12.23 -13.43 0.09
CA LEU A 68 -12.32 -12.05 0.55
C LEU A 68 -12.36 -11.03 -0.61
N ILE A 69 -11.56 -11.21 -1.66
CA ILE A 69 -11.57 -10.31 -2.82
C ILE A 69 -12.87 -10.46 -3.63
N ARG A 70 -13.30 -11.71 -3.86
CA ARG A 70 -14.50 -12.02 -4.64
C ARG A 70 -15.78 -11.58 -3.95
N ASP A 71 -15.89 -11.80 -2.65
CA ASP A 71 -17.01 -11.39 -1.81
C ASP A 71 -17.16 -9.86 -1.76
N ASN A 72 -16.05 -9.15 -1.95
CA ASN A 72 -16.03 -7.70 -2.10
C ASN A 72 -16.16 -7.25 -3.58
N GLY A 73 -16.60 -8.12 -4.49
CA GLY A 73 -17.01 -7.77 -5.85
C GLY A 73 -15.87 -7.48 -6.83
N ALA A 74 -14.63 -7.83 -6.49
CA ALA A 74 -13.50 -7.70 -7.38
C ALA A 74 -13.18 -9.01 -8.11
N GLN A 75 -12.65 -8.88 -9.32
CA GLN A 75 -12.18 -10.03 -10.10
C GLN A 75 -10.81 -10.48 -9.60
N VAL A 76 -10.56 -11.78 -9.58
CA VAL A 76 -9.23 -12.33 -9.27
C VAL A 76 -8.65 -13.02 -10.48
N LYS A 77 -7.40 -12.69 -10.82
CA LYS A 77 -6.61 -13.39 -11.83
C LYS A 77 -5.38 -14.00 -11.17
N ILE A 78 -5.29 -15.32 -11.21
CA ILE A 78 -4.12 -16.05 -10.70
C ILE A 78 -3.07 -16.07 -11.81
N VAL A 79 -1.88 -15.52 -11.54
CA VAL A 79 -0.80 -15.37 -12.50
C VAL A 79 0.56 -15.66 -11.86
N GLY A 80 1.34 -16.52 -12.53
CA GLY A 80 2.75 -16.74 -12.21
C GLY A 80 3.01 -17.42 -10.86
N SER A 81 4.27 -17.82 -10.70
CA SER A 81 4.76 -18.53 -9.52
C SER A 81 5.40 -17.61 -8.46
N SER A 82 5.52 -16.31 -8.73
CA SER A 82 6.17 -15.34 -7.82
C SER A 82 5.51 -13.95 -7.87
N TYR A 83 5.64 -13.20 -6.78
CA TYR A 83 5.09 -11.85 -6.68
C TYR A 83 5.58 -10.92 -7.79
N ASN A 84 6.86 -11.00 -8.16
CA ASN A 84 7.44 -10.15 -9.20
C ASN A 84 6.74 -10.35 -10.55
N ILE A 85 6.46 -11.61 -10.92
CA ILE A 85 5.73 -11.93 -12.15
C ILE A 85 4.29 -11.41 -12.08
N THR A 86 3.64 -11.57 -10.92
CA THR A 86 2.29 -11.06 -10.69
C THR A 86 2.23 -9.54 -10.81
N GLU A 87 3.18 -8.83 -10.21
CA GLU A 87 3.27 -7.37 -10.27
C GLU A 87 3.59 -6.87 -11.68
N GLU A 88 4.54 -7.49 -12.38
CA GLU A 88 4.85 -7.16 -13.78
C GLU A 88 3.63 -7.35 -14.69
N THR A 89 2.88 -8.43 -14.49
CA THR A 89 1.65 -8.70 -15.25
C THR A 89 0.57 -7.66 -14.96
N ALA A 90 0.40 -7.28 -13.68
CA ALA A 90 -0.54 -6.26 -13.26
C ALA A 90 -0.18 -4.87 -13.82
N LEU A 91 1.11 -4.53 -13.87
CA LEU A 91 1.61 -3.30 -14.47
C LEU A 91 1.33 -3.25 -15.98
N LYS A 92 1.63 -4.34 -16.71
CA LYS A 92 1.31 -4.45 -18.15
C LYS A 92 -0.19 -4.33 -18.43
N GLU A 93 -1.05 -4.89 -17.58
CA GLU A 93 -2.49 -4.72 -17.71
C GLU A 93 -2.91 -3.25 -17.53
N ALA A 94 -2.26 -2.54 -16.61
CA ALA A 94 -2.54 -1.14 -16.33
C ALA A 94 -2.10 -0.18 -17.46
N GLU A 95 -1.26 -0.63 -18.40
CA GLU A 95 -0.90 0.14 -19.60
C GLU A 95 -2.04 0.22 -20.63
N LYS A 96 -3.06 -0.64 -20.51
CA LYS A 96 -4.21 -0.61 -21.41
C LYS A 96 -5.02 0.69 -21.23
N PRO A 97 -5.63 1.22 -22.31
CA PRO A 97 -6.47 2.41 -22.22
C PRO A 97 -7.57 2.27 -21.16
N GLY A 98 -7.67 3.27 -20.27
CA GLY A 98 -8.67 3.30 -19.20
C GLY A 98 -8.34 2.45 -17.98
N CYS A 99 -7.19 1.76 -17.94
CA CYS A 99 -6.73 1.03 -16.76
C CYS A 99 -5.84 1.89 -15.85
N GLY A 100 -5.81 1.56 -14.55
CA GLY A 100 -4.95 2.24 -13.58
C GLY A 100 -4.43 1.29 -12.51
N PHE A 101 -3.12 1.31 -12.27
CA PHE A 101 -2.48 0.46 -11.27
C PHE A 101 -2.55 1.08 -9.88
N LEU A 102 -3.08 0.33 -8.92
CA LEU A 102 -3.08 0.65 -7.50
C LEU A 102 -1.81 0.13 -6.85
N SER A 103 -0.75 0.94 -6.91
CA SER A 103 0.52 0.62 -6.27
C SER A 103 0.35 0.36 -4.77
N PRO A 104 0.88 -0.77 -4.25
CA PRO A 104 0.75 -1.09 -2.83
C PRO A 104 1.55 -0.15 -1.92
N TYR A 105 2.55 0.56 -2.46
CA TYR A 105 3.40 1.46 -1.68
C TYR A 105 4.17 2.49 -2.51
N ASN A 106 4.56 2.20 -3.75
CA ASN A 106 5.48 3.01 -4.54
C ASN A 106 4.75 3.99 -5.47
N HIS A 107 4.06 4.98 -4.90
CA HIS A 107 3.39 6.02 -5.69
C HIS A 107 3.24 7.32 -4.88
N PRO A 108 3.49 8.51 -5.46
CA PRO A 108 3.37 9.79 -4.76
C PRO A 108 2.02 10.00 -4.06
N GLU A 109 0.90 9.66 -4.72
CA GLU A 109 -0.44 9.74 -4.12
C GLU A 109 -0.63 8.78 -2.94
N VAL A 110 0.01 7.60 -2.96
CA VAL A 110 -0.04 6.67 -1.83
C VAL A 110 0.65 7.29 -0.62
N TRP A 111 1.82 7.91 -0.81
CA TRP A 111 2.53 8.61 0.26
C TRP A 111 1.73 9.82 0.75
N ALA A 112 1.15 10.59 -0.16
CA ALA A 112 0.32 11.75 0.16
C ALA A 112 -1.01 11.37 0.84
N GLY A 113 -1.49 10.13 0.67
CA GLY A 113 -2.64 9.62 1.40
C GLY A 113 -2.23 9.16 2.78
N ASN A 114 -1.16 8.35 2.88
CA ASN A 114 -0.61 7.90 4.16
C ASN A 114 -0.18 9.06 5.06
N SER A 115 0.26 10.20 4.51
CA SER A 115 0.67 11.37 5.29
C SER A 115 -0.46 12.00 6.11
N THR A 116 -1.72 11.77 5.71
CA THR A 116 -2.90 12.25 6.47
C THR A 116 -2.97 11.69 7.88
N LEU A 117 -2.32 10.55 8.12
CA LEU A 117 -2.17 9.98 9.47
C LEU A 117 -1.52 11.00 10.42
N VAL A 118 -0.51 11.75 9.96
CA VAL A 118 0.17 12.75 10.79
C VAL A 118 -0.69 13.99 11.02
N ASP A 119 -1.52 14.36 10.04
CA ASP A 119 -2.46 15.48 10.21
C ASP A 119 -3.46 15.17 11.33
N GLU A 120 -3.96 13.93 11.39
CA GLU A 120 -4.80 13.46 12.49
C GLU A 120 -4.05 13.42 13.83
N LEU A 121 -2.80 12.94 13.87
CA LEU A 121 -1.98 12.99 15.07
C LEU A 121 -1.80 14.42 15.58
N LYS A 122 -1.58 15.38 14.69
CA LYS A 122 -1.40 16.79 15.04
C LYS A 122 -2.65 17.39 15.69
N ILE A 123 -3.83 16.96 15.25
CA ILE A 123 -5.13 17.40 15.79
C ILE A 123 -5.41 16.72 17.14
N GLN A 124 -5.12 15.42 17.24
CA GLN A 124 -5.56 14.59 18.37
C GLN A 124 -4.60 14.59 19.55
N LEU A 125 -3.29 14.78 19.33
CA LEU A 125 -2.31 14.81 20.40
C LEU A 125 -2.24 16.19 21.05
N PRO A 126 -2.12 16.29 22.38
CA PRO A 126 -2.00 17.57 23.08
C PRO A 126 -0.68 18.28 22.78
N SER A 127 0.34 17.54 22.32
CA SER A 127 1.67 18.06 21.99
C SER A 127 2.38 17.16 20.99
N LYS A 128 3.52 17.64 20.49
CA LYS A 128 4.39 16.88 19.59
C LYS A 128 4.86 15.58 20.27
N PRO A 129 4.74 14.40 19.63
CA PRO A 129 5.22 13.15 20.20
C PRO A 129 6.75 13.11 20.23
N SER A 130 7.32 12.41 21.20
CA SER A 130 8.77 12.22 21.32
C SER A 130 9.33 11.26 20.28
N THR A 131 8.50 10.31 19.79
CA THR A 131 8.90 9.25 18.86
C THR A 131 7.68 8.74 18.10
N ILE A 132 7.86 8.30 16.85
CA ILE A 132 6.89 7.50 16.10
C ILE A 132 7.47 6.12 15.83
N VAL A 133 6.68 5.07 16.02
CA VAL A 133 7.05 3.68 15.70
C VAL A 133 6.12 3.17 14.61
N LEU A 134 6.68 2.58 13.55
CA LEU A 134 5.92 2.00 12.45
C LEU A 134 6.65 0.80 11.85
N SER A 135 5.92 -0.09 11.19
CA SER A 135 6.51 -1.17 10.41
C SER A 135 6.83 -0.73 8.98
N VAL A 136 7.87 -1.33 8.40
CA VAL A 136 8.31 -1.09 7.03
C VAL A 136 8.18 -2.37 6.22
N GLY A 137 7.46 -2.27 5.10
CA GLY A 137 7.54 -3.21 3.97
C GLY A 137 8.21 -2.50 2.81
N GLY A 138 7.47 -2.17 1.76
CA GLY A 138 7.98 -1.32 0.66
C GLY A 138 8.15 0.18 0.98
N GLY A 139 8.15 0.60 2.27
CA GLY A 139 8.40 1.99 2.66
C GLY A 139 7.26 3.00 2.45
N GLY A 140 6.14 2.65 1.84
CA GLY A 140 5.05 3.61 1.55
C GLY A 140 4.41 4.27 2.78
N LEU A 141 4.35 3.58 3.92
CA LEU A 141 3.91 4.18 5.20
C LEU A 141 4.96 5.14 5.74
N LEU A 142 6.22 4.70 5.80
CA LEU A 142 7.36 5.50 6.25
C LEU A 142 7.43 6.82 5.48
N LEU A 143 7.41 6.77 4.14
CA LEU A 143 7.45 7.97 3.29
C LEU A 143 6.25 8.89 3.53
N GLY A 144 5.05 8.32 3.74
CA GLY A 144 3.88 9.11 4.09
C GLY A 144 4.03 9.81 5.43
N VAL A 145 4.48 9.10 6.46
CA VAL A 145 4.74 9.67 7.80
C VAL A 145 5.79 10.77 7.73
N MET A 146 6.92 10.54 7.04
CA MET A 146 7.96 11.57 6.89
C MET A 146 7.42 12.85 6.23
N LYS A 147 6.63 12.72 5.15
CA LYS A 147 5.97 13.86 4.49
C LYS A 147 4.98 14.58 5.40
N GLY A 148 4.26 13.82 6.22
CA GLY A 148 3.32 14.37 7.19
C GLY A 148 4.03 15.16 8.29
N LEU A 149 5.11 14.59 8.84
CA LEU A 149 5.95 15.22 9.87
C LEU A 149 6.54 16.53 9.39
N GLU A 150 7.08 16.53 8.16
CA GLU A 150 7.58 17.75 7.53
C GLU A 150 6.49 18.82 7.40
N ARG A 151 5.31 18.44 6.90
CA ARG A 151 4.19 19.36 6.72
C ARG A 151 3.72 20.03 8.01
N VAL A 152 3.78 19.33 9.15
CA VAL A 152 3.31 19.86 10.45
C VAL A 152 4.43 20.46 11.32
N GLY A 153 5.65 20.56 10.79
CA GLY A 153 6.80 21.12 11.51
C GLY A 153 7.40 20.20 12.59
N TRP A 154 7.31 18.89 12.39
CA TRP A 154 7.78 17.84 13.31
C TRP A 154 8.95 17.02 12.72
N GLN A 155 9.82 17.66 11.92
CA GLN A 155 10.96 17.00 11.26
C GLN A 155 11.98 16.40 12.25
N ASP A 156 11.99 16.89 13.48
CA ASP A 156 12.90 16.45 14.55
C ASP A 156 12.36 15.25 15.35
N VAL A 157 11.14 14.78 15.06
CA VAL A 157 10.58 13.59 15.72
C VAL A 157 11.25 12.33 15.15
N PRO A 158 11.95 11.53 15.98
CA PRO A 158 12.56 10.28 15.53
C PRO A 158 11.50 9.26 15.11
N VAL A 159 11.77 8.57 14.01
CA VAL A 159 10.94 7.47 13.50
C VAL A 159 11.68 6.15 13.64
N VAL A 160 11.12 5.24 14.43
CA VAL A 160 11.59 3.86 14.59
C VAL A 160 10.93 3.00 13.52
N ALA A 161 11.70 2.67 12.48
CA ALA A 161 11.30 1.85 11.35
C ALA A 161 11.55 0.36 11.65
N MET A 162 10.48 -0.37 11.96
CA MET A 162 10.52 -1.77 12.37
C MET A 162 10.37 -2.73 11.19
N GLU A 163 11.19 -3.76 11.13
CA GLU A 163 11.08 -4.89 10.22
C GLU A 163 11.28 -6.20 10.98
N THR A 164 10.86 -7.33 10.40
CA THR A 164 11.17 -8.66 10.93
C THR A 164 12.41 -9.23 10.27
N PHE A 165 13.15 -10.06 11.00
CA PHE A 165 14.15 -10.93 10.37
C PHE A 165 13.47 -11.76 9.28
N GLY A 166 14.12 -11.91 8.12
CA GLY A 166 13.50 -12.48 6.91
C GLY A 166 12.77 -11.53 5.96
N ALA A 167 12.34 -10.35 6.42
CA ALA A 167 11.66 -9.34 5.60
C ALA A 167 12.28 -7.94 5.72
N HIS A 168 13.57 -7.89 6.05
CA HIS A 168 14.30 -6.69 6.47
C HIS A 168 15.01 -5.97 5.30
N CYS A 169 14.30 -5.78 4.19
CA CYS A 169 14.87 -5.19 2.97
C CYS A 169 15.24 -3.72 3.13
N PHE A 170 14.52 -2.96 3.98
CA PHE A 170 14.84 -1.57 4.27
C PHE A 170 16.14 -1.47 5.06
N ASN A 171 16.32 -2.25 6.12
CA ASN A 171 17.55 -2.30 6.90
C ASN A 171 18.77 -2.68 6.05
N LEU A 172 18.65 -3.68 5.17
CA LEU A 172 19.74 -4.02 4.23
C LEU A 172 20.04 -2.89 3.26
N SER A 173 19.00 -2.25 2.70
CA SER A 173 19.17 -1.15 1.75
C SER A 173 19.82 0.08 2.39
N VAL A 174 19.44 0.41 3.63
CA VAL A 174 20.04 1.51 4.40
C VAL A 174 21.53 1.24 4.67
N LYS A 175 21.88 0.03 5.15
CA LYS A 175 23.27 -0.35 5.41
C LYS A 175 24.13 -0.35 4.14
N ALA A 176 23.55 -0.77 3.02
CA ALA A 176 24.24 -0.83 1.73
C ALA A 176 24.25 0.51 0.97
N THR A 177 23.51 1.52 1.44
CA THR A 177 23.30 2.81 0.76
C THR A 177 22.77 2.69 -0.69
N LYS A 178 22.07 1.60 -0.98
CA LYS A 178 21.45 1.31 -2.28
C LYS A 178 20.27 0.36 -2.10
N ILE A 179 19.34 0.32 -3.05
CA ILE A 179 18.23 -0.63 -3.01
C ILE A 179 18.79 -2.05 -3.10
N VAL A 180 18.41 -2.89 -2.14
CA VAL A 180 18.76 -4.31 -2.07
C VAL A 180 17.48 -5.13 -2.17
N SER A 181 17.47 -6.09 -3.09
CA SER A 181 16.41 -7.09 -3.19
C SER A 181 16.75 -8.29 -2.31
N LEU A 182 15.75 -8.82 -1.61
CA LEU A 182 15.84 -10.11 -0.96
C LEU A 182 15.55 -11.21 -1.98
N ASP A 183 16.31 -12.31 -1.94
CA ASP A 183 16.04 -13.47 -2.80
C ASP A 183 14.72 -14.16 -2.41
N THR A 184 14.45 -14.24 -1.10
CA THR A 184 13.22 -14.81 -0.54
C THR A 184 12.82 -14.10 0.75
N ILE A 185 11.53 -14.14 1.08
CA ILE A 185 11.02 -13.76 2.40
C ILE A 185 10.96 -15.02 3.26
N THR A 186 11.70 -15.05 4.37
CA THR A 186 11.66 -16.20 5.30
C THR A 186 10.53 -16.03 6.32
N ARG A 187 9.89 -17.15 6.71
CA ARG A 187 8.83 -17.20 7.71
C ARG A 187 9.36 -17.59 9.09
#